data_AF-A0A661D857-F1
#
_entry.id   AF-A0A661D857-F1
#
_cell.length_a   1.000
_cell.length_b   1.000
_cell.length_c   1.000
_cell.angle_alpha   90.00
_cell.angle_beta   90.00
_cell.angle_gamma   90.00
#
_symmetry.space_group_name_H-M   'P 1'
#
loop_
_entity.id
_entity.type
_entity.pdbx_description
1 polymer ?
#
loop_
_entity_poly.entity_id
_entity_poly.type
_entity_poly.pdbx_seq_one_letter_code
_entity_poly.pdbx_strand_id
1 'polypeptide(L)'
;QGLIRAIGMSTKTTRGGLWTVENTDVIMATRNSSDHTDDPVLDRALELNKGVIIKKGLQSGHADTKAGGGGIEEALNYVFSHQAVSCLIAGTINPEHLIQNAKIVSAINGVRVK
;
A
#
# COMPACT_ATOMS: atom_id res chain seq x y z
N GLN A 1 -23.20 -17.47 -4.06
CA GLN A 1 -24.24 -16.44 -3.91
C GLN A 1 -23.92 -15.13 -4.66
N GLY A 2 -22.68 -14.90 -5.13
CA GLY A 2 -22.37 -13.69 -5.92
C GLY A 2 -22.39 -12.37 -5.14
N LEU A 3 -22.47 -12.43 -3.80
CA LEU A 3 -22.56 -11.25 -2.92
C LEU A 3 -21.23 -10.50 -2.80
N ILE A 4 -20.11 -11.21 -2.95
CA ILE A 4 -18.76 -10.68 -2.83
C ILE A 4 -17.96 -11.16 -4.05
N ARG A 5 -17.21 -10.24 -4.68
CA ARG A 5 -16.37 -10.53 -5.85
C ARG A 5 -14.96 -11.01 -5.51
N ALA A 6 -14.44 -10.57 -4.36
CA ALA A 6 -13.09 -10.89 -3.90
C ALA A 6 -13.04 -10.80 -2.37
N ILE A 7 -12.24 -11.64 -1.75
CA ILE A 7 -12.00 -11.67 -0.31
C ILE A 7 -10.52 -11.55 0.01
N GLY A 8 -10.24 -11.06 1.22
CA GLY A 8 -8.90 -10.83 1.70
C GLY A 8 -8.87 -10.48 3.17
N MET A 9 -7.69 -10.19 3.70
CA MET A 9 -7.52 -9.82 5.09
C MET A 9 -6.59 -8.62 5.25
N SER A 10 -6.82 -7.83 6.30
CA SER A 10 -5.85 -6.84 6.80
C SER A 10 -5.14 -7.45 8.00
N THR A 11 -3.93 -7.93 7.79
CA THR A 11 -3.18 -8.68 8.81
C THR A 11 -2.20 -7.77 9.55
N LYS A 12 -1.66 -8.25 10.67
CA LYS A 12 -0.63 -7.53 11.46
C LYS A 12 0.67 -8.33 11.60
N THR A 13 0.75 -9.49 10.93
CA THR A 13 1.89 -10.39 11.02
C THR A 13 2.20 -10.90 9.63
N THR A 14 3.49 -11.00 9.31
CA THR A 14 3.98 -11.56 8.04
C THR A 14 3.41 -12.96 7.80
N ARG A 15 3.36 -13.81 8.83
CA ARG A 15 2.78 -15.16 8.74
C ARG A 15 1.31 -15.15 8.33
N GLY A 16 0.51 -14.26 8.92
CA GLY A 16 -0.89 -14.08 8.52
C GLY A 16 -1.02 -13.53 7.11
N GLY A 17 -0.13 -12.61 6.71
CA GLY A 17 -0.07 -12.07 5.36
C GLY A 17 0.20 -13.14 4.31
N LEU A 18 1.22 -13.97 4.53
CA LEU A 18 1.58 -15.10 3.67
C LEU A 18 0.41 -16.08 3.51
N TRP A 19 -0.22 -16.46 4.62
CA TRP A 19 -1.41 -17.33 4.56
C TRP A 19 -2.54 -16.68 3.75
N THR A 20 -2.77 -15.39 3.90
CA THR A 20 -3.83 -14.66 3.19
C THR A 20 -3.59 -14.65 1.68
N VAL A 21 -2.38 -14.36 1.22
CA VAL A 21 -2.08 -14.33 -0.23
C VAL A 21 -2.14 -15.72 -0.86
N GLU A 22 -1.87 -16.77 -0.09
CA GLU A 22 -1.97 -18.15 -0.58
C GLU A 22 -3.42 -18.66 -0.67
N ASN A 23 -4.35 -18.10 0.12
CA ASN A 23 -5.69 -18.66 0.30
C ASN A 23 -6.84 -17.72 -0.11
N THR A 24 -6.55 -16.46 -0.45
CA THR A 24 -7.56 -15.45 -0.82
C THR A 24 -7.14 -14.63 -2.05
N ASP A 25 -7.90 -13.61 -2.41
CA ASP A 25 -7.69 -12.82 -3.63
C ASP A 25 -6.77 -11.61 -3.41
N VAL A 26 -6.81 -11.02 -2.22
CA VAL A 26 -6.19 -9.73 -1.92
C VAL A 26 -5.65 -9.65 -0.49
N ILE A 27 -4.55 -8.94 -0.30
CA ILE A 27 -3.99 -8.61 1.02
C ILE A 27 -4.01 -7.10 1.25
N MET A 28 -4.35 -6.68 2.47
CA MET A 28 -4.03 -5.33 2.95
C MET A 28 -2.80 -5.37 3.88
N ALA A 29 -1.66 -4.96 3.34
CA ALA A 29 -0.33 -5.07 3.94
C ALA A 29 0.23 -3.69 4.37
N THR A 30 1.15 -3.69 5.34
CA THR A 30 1.86 -2.47 5.74
C THR A 30 3.14 -2.30 4.93
N ARG A 31 3.34 -1.12 4.35
CA ARG A 31 4.62 -0.71 3.76
C ARG A 31 4.78 0.79 3.93
N ASN A 32 5.90 1.21 4.50
CA ASN A 32 6.35 2.62 4.55
C ASN A 32 7.87 2.65 4.78
N SER A 33 8.50 3.82 4.75
CA SER A 33 9.95 3.97 4.91
C SER A 33 10.52 3.43 6.23
N SER A 34 9.68 3.20 7.25
CA SER A 34 10.09 2.67 8.56
C SER A 34 9.61 1.24 8.84
N ASP A 35 8.76 0.67 7.99
CA ASP A 35 8.16 -0.65 8.21
C ASP A 35 8.11 -1.44 6.90
N HIS A 36 8.90 -2.51 6.89
CA HIS A 36 9.13 -3.42 5.75
C HIS A 36 8.72 -4.86 6.12
N THR A 37 7.98 -5.05 7.23
CA THR A 37 7.68 -6.37 7.78
C THR A 37 6.84 -7.24 6.85
N ASP A 38 6.05 -6.64 5.96
CA ASP A 38 5.23 -7.35 4.98
C ASP A 38 5.88 -7.42 3.58
N ASP A 39 7.14 -6.98 3.38
CA ASP A 39 7.81 -7.09 2.07
C ASP A 39 7.81 -8.55 1.54
N PRO A 40 8.08 -9.60 2.34
CA PRO A 40 7.93 -10.98 1.89
C PRO A 40 6.50 -11.36 1.47
N VAL A 41 5.48 -10.70 2.02
CA VAL A 41 4.07 -10.91 1.64
C VAL A 41 3.80 -10.27 0.28
N LEU A 42 4.39 -9.11 0.01
CA LEU A 42 4.29 -8.42 -1.28
C LEU A 42 5.00 -9.21 -2.39
N ASP A 43 6.19 -9.76 -2.12
CA ASP A 43 6.90 -10.65 -3.04
C ASP A 43 6.03 -11.87 -3.39
N ARG A 44 5.48 -12.52 -2.37
CA ARG A 44 4.61 -13.69 -2.55
C ARG A 44 3.32 -13.34 -3.30
N ALA A 45 2.74 -12.17 -3.04
CA ALA A 45 1.58 -11.69 -3.78
C ALA A 45 1.89 -11.46 -5.27
N LEU A 46 3.10 -10.96 -5.58
CA LEU A 46 3.54 -10.76 -6.95
C LEU A 46 3.68 -12.10 -7.70
N GLU A 47 4.33 -13.09 -7.08
CA GLU A 47 4.47 -14.44 -7.64
C GLU A 47 3.11 -15.10 -7.94
N LEU A 48 2.15 -14.92 -7.02
CA LEU A 48 0.83 -15.55 -7.09
C LEU A 48 -0.21 -14.70 -7.85
N ASN A 49 0.19 -13.55 -8.41
CA ASN A 49 -0.70 -12.59 -9.08
C ASN A 49 -1.89 -12.16 -8.20
N LYS A 50 -1.65 -11.88 -6.92
CA LYS A 50 -2.66 -11.44 -5.95
C LYS A 50 -2.74 -9.92 -5.87
N GLY A 51 -3.89 -9.40 -5.48
CA GLY A 51 -4.08 -7.98 -5.24
C GLY A 51 -3.34 -7.52 -3.98
N VAL A 52 -2.72 -6.34 -4.02
CA VAL A 52 -2.08 -5.74 -2.84
C VAL A 52 -2.61 -4.33 -2.62
N ILE A 53 -3.12 -4.11 -1.41
CA ILE A 53 -3.55 -2.80 -0.91
C ILE A 53 -2.62 -2.41 0.23
N ILE A 54 -1.98 -1.24 0.15
CA ILE A 54 -1.11 -0.74 1.21
C ILE A 54 -1.91 0.08 2.22
N LYS A 55 -1.65 -0.16 3.50
CA LYS A 55 -2.05 0.70 4.62
C LYS A 55 -0.81 1.36 5.23
N LYS A 56 -1.03 2.47 5.92
CA LYS A 56 0.02 3.20 6.67
C LYS A 56 1.19 3.70 5.80
N GLY A 57 1.01 3.83 4.48
CA GLY A 57 2.05 4.33 3.57
C GLY A 57 2.57 5.73 3.90
N LEU A 58 1.71 6.60 4.44
CA LEU A 58 2.06 7.97 4.87
C LEU A 58 2.35 8.08 6.38
N GLN A 59 2.68 6.97 7.05
CA GLN A 59 3.02 6.91 8.48
C GLN A 59 2.01 7.65 9.41
N SER A 60 0.72 7.58 9.09
CA SER A 60 -0.33 8.28 9.85
C SER A 60 -0.11 9.81 9.97
N GLY A 61 0.49 10.44 8.96
CA GLY A 61 0.74 11.88 8.90
C GLY A 61 2.18 12.30 9.23
N HIS A 62 3.00 11.38 9.75
CA HIS A 62 4.40 11.67 10.06
C HIS A 62 5.31 11.71 8.85
N ALA A 63 4.81 11.32 7.67
CA ALA A 63 5.55 11.44 6.43
C ALA A 63 5.75 12.91 5.99
N ASP A 64 5.02 13.89 6.54
CA ASP A 64 5.23 15.31 6.24
C ASP A 64 6.58 15.80 6.78
N THR A 65 7.34 16.54 5.98
CA THR A 65 8.61 17.17 6.41
C THR A 65 8.39 18.14 7.58
N LYS A 66 7.24 18.80 7.64
CA LYS A 66 6.86 19.65 8.79
C LYS A 66 6.62 18.86 10.07
N ALA A 67 6.30 17.57 9.93
CA ALA A 67 6.13 16.64 11.04
C ALA A 67 7.42 15.83 11.34
N GLY A 68 8.55 16.19 10.72
CA GLY A 68 9.83 15.49 10.89
C GLY A 68 10.03 14.25 10.00
N GLY A 69 9.18 14.04 9.00
CA GLY A 69 9.31 12.97 8.00
C GLY A 69 10.19 13.31 6.81
N GLY A 70 10.40 12.33 5.91
CA GLY A 70 11.13 12.50 4.64
C GLY A 70 10.35 13.24 3.54
N GLY A 71 9.05 13.48 3.76
CA GLY A 71 8.15 14.12 2.82
C GLY A 71 7.14 13.15 2.21
N ILE A 72 5.97 13.68 1.86
CA ILE A 72 4.87 12.91 1.26
C ILE A 72 5.28 12.29 -0.08
N GLU A 73 6.06 13.01 -0.88
CA GLU A 73 6.52 12.53 -2.18
C GLU A 73 7.47 11.33 -2.06
N GLU A 74 8.42 11.39 -1.13
CA GLU A 74 9.33 10.27 -0.86
C GLU A 74 8.56 9.05 -0.34
N ALA A 75 7.62 9.26 0.59
CA ALA A 75 6.78 8.19 1.12
C ALA A 75 5.94 7.51 0.03
N LEU A 76 5.33 8.28 -0.87
CA LEU A 76 4.55 7.75 -1.99
C LEU A 76 5.45 7.00 -2.98
N ASN A 77 6.60 7.55 -3.35
CA ASN A 77 7.58 6.88 -4.20
C ASN A 77 8.03 5.54 -3.59
N TYR A 78 8.32 5.50 -2.30
CA TYR A 78 8.73 4.28 -1.60
C TYR A 78 7.63 3.20 -1.57
N VAL A 79 6.38 3.61 -1.35
CA VAL A 79 5.23 2.68 -1.37
C VAL A 79 5.06 2.07 -2.76
N PHE A 80 5.05 2.91 -3.81
CA PHE A 80 4.81 2.47 -5.18
C PHE A 80 6.06 1.90 -5.88
N SER A 81 7.23 1.91 -5.24
CA SER A 81 8.44 1.28 -5.79
C SER A 81 8.34 -0.25 -5.86
N HIS A 82 7.41 -0.86 -5.13
CA HIS A 82 7.22 -2.30 -5.10
C HIS A 82 6.17 -2.74 -6.14
N GLN A 83 6.56 -3.59 -7.09
CA GLN A 83 5.71 -3.96 -8.24
C GLN A 83 4.39 -4.66 -7.90
N ALA A 84 4.30 -5.29 -6.73
CA ALA A 84 3.07 -5.89 -6.23
C ALA A 84 1.99 -4.85 -5.88
N VAL A 85 2.37 -3.63 -5.50
CA VAL A 85 1.47 -2.63 -4.94
C VAL A 85 0.50 -2.12 -6.00
N SER A 86 -0.79 -2.37 -5.80
CA SER A 86 -1.85 -1.95 -6.71
C SER A 86 -2.54 -0.66 -6.24
N CYS A 87 -2.57 -0.43 -4.93
CA CYS A 87 -3.29 0.68 -4.32
C CYS A 87 -2.66 1.06 -2.97
N LEU A 88 -2.77 2.34 -2.61
CA LEU A 88 -2.51 2.84 -1.27
C LEU A 88 -3.80 3.46 -0.71
N ILE A 89 -4.21 3.05 0.49
CA ILE A 89 -5.25 3.75 1.24
C ILE A 89 -4.61 4.93 2.00
N ALA A 90 -4.83 6.14 1.48
CA ALA A 90 -4.40 7.38 2.11
C ALA A 90 -5.53 7.98 2.95
N GLY A 91 -5.33 8.05 4.27
CA GLY A 91 -6.30 8.69 5.17
C GLY A 91 -6.12 10.21 5.20
N THR A 92 -7.10 10.95 4.70
CA THR A 92 -7.18 12.42 4.85
C THR A 92 -8.63 12.86 4.83
N ILE A 93 -8.96 13.89 5.61
CA ILE A 93 -10.24 14.63 5.53
C ILE A 93 -10.07 16.00 4.88
N ASN A 94 -8.82 16.41 4.63
CA ASN A 94 -8.49 17.66 3.97
C ASN A 94 -8.49 17.43 2.44
N PRO A 95 -9.34 18.15 1.67
CA PRO A 95 -9.46 17.95 0.23
C PRO A 95 -8.21 18.39 -0.54
N GLU A 96 -7.48 19.40 -0.07
CA GLU A 96 -6.22 19.82 -0.68
C GLU A 96 -5.16 18.71 -0.58
N HIS A 97 -5.06 18.03 0.57
CA HIS A 97 -4.17 16.89 0.75
C HIS A 97 -4.54 15.73 -0.19
N LEU A 98 -5.84 15.47 -0.38
CA LEU A 98 -6.30 14.43 -1.31
C LEU A 98 -5.85 14.73 -2.74
N ILE A 99 -6.05 15.97 -3.20
CA ILE A 99 -5.64 16.43 -4.53
C ILE A 99 -4.11 16.36 -4.68
N GLN A 100 -3.36 16.78 -3.67
CA GLN A 100 -1.90 16.72 -3.68
C GLN A 100 -1.38 15.28 -3.77
N ASN A 101 -1.90 14.37 -2.94
CA ASN A 101 -1.54 12.95 -2.98
C ASN A 101 -1.82 12.33 -4.35
N ALA A 102 -3.00 12.60 -4.93
CA ALA A 102 -3.36 12.09 -6.25
C ALA A 102 -2.44 12.62 -7.35
N LYS A 103 -2.09 13.93 -7.30
CA LYS A 103 -1.16 14.55 -8.26
C LYS A 103 0.23 13.91 -8.18
N ILE A 104 0.76 13.70 -6.98
CA ILE A 104 2.06 13.06 -6.78
C ILE A 104 2.05 11.65 -7.37
N VAL A 105 1.07 10.81 -6.99
CA VAL A 105 0.99 9.43 -7.48
C VAL A 105 0.86 9.37 -9.01
N SER A 106 0.13 10.32 -9.62
CA SER A 106 -0.02 10.40 -11.08
C SER A 106 1.28 10.72 -11.81
N ALA A 107 2.26 11.32 -11.13
CA ALA A 107 3.57 11.63 -11.67
C ALA A 107 4.61 10.50 -11.45
N ILE A 108 4.29 9.49 -10.63
CA ILE A 108 5.19 8.35 -10.39
C ILE A 108 5.17 7.45 -11.63
N ASN A 109 6.26 7.49 -12.41
CA ASN A 109 6.50 6.58 -13.52
C ASN A 109 6.59 5.14 -13.00
N GLY A 110 5.52 4.36 -13.14
CA GLY A 110 5.48 2.99 -12.63
C GLY A 110 4.13 2.52 -12.13
N VAL A 111 3.15 3.43 -11.94
CA VAL A 111 1.76 3.04 -11.64
C VAL A 111 1.14 2.40 -12.87
N ARG A 112 1.42 1.11 -13.05
CA ARG A 112 0.78 0.29 -14.08
C ARG A 112 -0.65 0.02 -13.62
N VAL A 113 -1.62 0.53 -14.36
CA VAL A 113 -2.98 -0.03 -14.31
C VAL A 113 -2.87 -1.45 -14.85
N LYS A 114 -2.94 -2.44 -13.96
CA LYS A 114 -3.10 -3.85 -14.35
C LYS A 114 -4.50 -4.07 -14.90
#